data_AF-A0A0K2GF72-F1
#
_entry.id   AF-A0A0K2GF72-F1
#
_cell.length_a   1.000
_cell.length_b   1.000
_cell.length_c   1.000
_cell.angle_alpha   90.00
_cell.angle_beta   90.00
_cell.angle_gamma   90.00
#
_symmetry.space_group_name_H-M   'P 1'
#
loop_
_entity.id
_entity.type
_entity.pdbx_description
1 polymer ?
#
loop_
_entity_poly.entity_id
_entity_poly.type
_entity_poly.pdbx_seq_one_letter_code
_entity_poly.pdbx_strand_id
1 'polypeptide(L)'
;MTASRSFLLLISLVLAGCAELIPEVAGPPQTRTFEFDRHPTGHYRIRTEVHPDHLGWTLAIEQATVITTAIQTETQQQYRRYAFSPLSIVPGLFQCPYGVITYALTLGHASDEPMRYGCRRFLLHEPLQGTISLPNTSHRTLELTEQWEPVKGGVIEVKWEGQAGLLASYPISVRATVLRLAHLVRNDQGPLISERMQTGRLEVSYRQGPHTATTIFEVSGKQLTKAHKSVTHSIPAKRWPDPLVVQVGMLQGFPPVLEEVTKAAFASHFLQTQICFIADDPIKARIAEEQRFQLSGRVHDSQQIALGRWIPATVLITGHLETTQTAPELILQVSSIPSGEVLGTIRLPVIPTTAVPIASMLDEDLRLLTTHAPKTPCGS
;
A
#
# COMPACT_ATOMS: atom_id res chain seq x y z
N MET A 1 -16.62 -64.33 32.69
CA MET A 1 -15.33 -63.75 33.13
C MET A 1 -14.24 -63.75 32.03
N THR A 2 -14.60 -63.73 30.74
CA THR A 2 -13.64 -63.80 29.61
C THR A 2 -13.44 -62.46 28.87
N ALA A 3 -14.40 -61.52 28.97
CA ALA A 3 -14.33 -60.23 28.30
C ALA A 3 -13.25 -59.28 28.88
N SER A 4 -13.05 -59.27 30.20
CA SER A 4 -12.06 -58.40 30.87
C SER A 4 -10.61 -58.78 30.54
N ARG A 5 -10.30 -60.07 30.44
CA ARG A 5 -8.96 -60.55 30.05
C ARG A 5 -8.66 -60.29 28.58
N SER A 6 -9.67 -60.42 27.72
CA SER A 6 -9.54 -60.11 26.30
C SER A 6 -9.29 -58.62 26.06
N PHE A 7 -9.97 -57.74 26.82
CA PHE A 7 -9.76 -56.30 26.77
C PHE A 7 -8.37 -55.87 27.27
N LEU A 8 -7.90 -56.47 28.38
CA LEU A 8 -6.54 -56.24 28.89
C LEU A 8 -5.45 -56.77 27.95
N LEU A 9 -5.67 -57.91 27.30
CA LEU A 9 -4.79 -58.43 26.25
C LEU A 9 -4.79 -57.55 25.01
N LEU A 10 -5.93 -56.98 24.63
CA LEU A 10 -6.03 -56.06 23.50
C LEU A 10 -5.34 -54.73 23.80
N ILE A 11 -5.50 -54.20 25.02
CA ILE A 11 -4.73 -53.04 25.50
C ILE A 11 -3.23 -53.37 25.55
N SER A 12 -2.85 -54.54 26.04
CA SER A 12 -1.45 -54.98 26.10
C SER A 12 -0.85 -55.19 24.71
N LEU A 13 -1.60 -55.70 23.72
CA LEU A 13 -1.16 -55.84 22.33
C LEU A 13 -1.10 -54.49 21.62
N VAL A 14 -2.00 -53.56 21.93
CA VAL A 14 -1.96 -52.17 21.42
C VAL A 14 -0.77 -51.41 22.02
N LEU A 15 -0.44 -51.65 23.30
CA LEU A 15 0.74 -51.10 23.97
C LEU A 15 2.04 -51.78 23.51
N ALA A 16 2.06 -53.10 23.27
CA ALA A 16 3.24 -53.83 22.79
C ALA A 16 3.50 -53.63 21.28
N GLY A 17 2.45 -53.33 20.50
CA GLY A 17 2.55 -52.89 19.11
C GLY A 17 2.96 -51.41 18.96
N CYS A 18 3.12 -50.68 20.07
CA CYS A 18 3.84 -49.42 20.09
C CYS A 18 5.32 -49.72 19.91
N ALA A 19 5.73 -49.99 18.67
CA ALA A 19 7.13 -49.93 18.30
C ALA A 19 7.64 -48.54 18.68
N GLU A 20 8.34 -48.48 19.82
CA GLU A 20 9.12 -47.33 20.26
C GLU A 20 10.07 -47.00 19.11
N LEU A 21 9.92 -45.79 18.61
CA LEU A 21 10.83 -45.23 17.62
C LEU A 21 12.17 -45.07 18.33
N ILE A 22 13.18 -45.82 17.89
CA ILE A 22 14.51 -45.71 18.47
C ILE A 22 15.20 -44.56 17.76
N PRO A 23 15.60 -43.48 18.46
CA PRO A 23 16.38 -42.40 17.87
C PRO A 23 17.75 -42.96 17.47
N GLU A 24 18.12 -42.84 16.20
CA GLU A 24 19.39 -43.36 15.66
C GLU A 24 20.45 -42.26 15.51
N VAL A 25 20.07 -41.11 14.97
CA VAL A 25 21.00 -40.00 14.67
C VAL A 25 20.28 -38.68 14.85
N ALA A 26 20.87 -37.76 15.62
CA ALA A 26 20.47 -36.36 15.65
C ALA A 26 21.38 -35.57 14.70
N GLY A 27 20.79 -34.89 13.72
CA GLY A 27 21.46 -33.85 12.95
C GLY A 27 21.75 -32.62 13.84
N PRO A 28 22.60 -31.68 13.37
CA PRO A 28 22.92 -30.48 14.14
C PRO A 28 21.64 -29.67 14.42
N PRO A 29 21.51 -29.04 15.60
CA PRO A 29 20.39 -28.17 15.91
C PRO A 29 20.35 -27.00 14.92
N GLN A 30 19.17 -26.75 14.36
CA GLN A 30 18.90 -25.61 13.48
C GLN A 30 17.91 -24.68 14.17
N THR A 31 18.27 -23.40 14.27
CA THR A 31 17.33 -22.38 14.71
C THR A 31 16.49 -21.94 13.53
N ARG A 32 15.17 -22.04 13.67
CA ARG A 32 14.18 -21.52 12.72
C ARG A 32 13.41 -20.39 13.37
N THR A 33 13.29 -19.30 12.64
CA THR A 33 12.52 -18.12 13.02
C THR A 33 11.38 -17.95 12.03
N PHE A 34 10.15 -17.91 12.50
CA PHE A 34 8.99 -17.62 11.65
C PHE A 34 7.96 -16.78 12.39
N GLU A 35 7.19 -16.02 11.63
CA GLU A 35 6.06 -15.24 12.15
C GLU A 35 4.95 -16.21 12.58
N PHE A 36 4.61 -16.22 13.87
CA PHE A 36 3.57 -17.08 14.43
C PHE A 36 2.21 -16.39 14.40
N ASP A 37 2.19 -15.11 14.75
CA ASP A 37 0.97 -14.30 14.76
C ASP A 37 1.30 -12.83 14.54
N ARG A 38 0.34 -12.10 13.99
CA ARG A 38 0.41 -10.66 13.78
C ARG A 38 -0.97 -10.06 14.01
N HIS A 39 -1.04 -9.13 14.96
CA HIS A 39 -2.28 -8.40 15.21
C HIS A 39 -2.01 -6.92 15.48
N PRO A 40 -2.89 -6.01 14.99
CA PRO A 40 -2.82 -4.60 15.34
C PRO A 40 -3.16 -4.40 16.83
N THR A 41 -2.50 -3.44 17.48
CA THR A 41 -2.80 -3.08 18.89
C THR A 41 -3.90 -2.03 19.01
N GLY A 42 -4.26 -1.37 17.90
CA GLY A 42 -5.26 -0.29 17.88
C GLY A 42 -4.70 1.10 18.25
N HIS A 43 -3.39 1.22 18.53
CA HIS A 43 -2.73 2.51 18.69
C HIS A 43 -2.27 3.06 17.33
N TYR A 44 -2.59 4.32 17.07
CA TYR A 44 -2.24 5.02 15.84
C TYR A 44 -1.37 6.23 16.14
N ARG A 45 -0.44 6.54 15.24
CA ARG A 45 0.33 7.77 15.28
C ARG A 45 0.37 8.43 13.91
N ILE A 46 0.44 9.77 13.93
CA ILE A 46 0.62 10.58 12.74
C ILE A 46 2.09 10.97 12.68
N ARG A 47 2.84 10.37 11.76
CA ARG A 47 4.19 10.83 11.44
C ARG A 47 4.08 12.00 10.46
N THR A 48 4.81 13.07 10.74
CA THR A 48 4.70 14.33 10.00
C THR A 48 6.05 14.76 9.49
N GLU A 49 6.09 15.19 8.22
CA GLU A 49 7.29 15.74 7.59
C GLU A 49 6.94 17.11 7.01
N VAL A 50 7.60 18.16 7.50
CA VAL A 50 7.35 19.53 7.04
C VAL A 50 7.98 19.72 5.67
N HIS A 51 7.22 20.36 4.77
CA HIS A 51 7.73 20.63 3.43
C HIS A 51 8.82 21.71 3.47
N PRO A 52 9.80 21.69 2.56
CA PRO A 52 10.88 22.67 2.50
C PRO A 52 10.41 24.13 2.36
N ASP A 53 9.24 24.35 1.75
CA ASP A 53 8.66 25.69 1.57
C ASP A 53 7.95 26.23 2.83
N HIS A 54 7.85 25.40 3.88
CA HIS A 54 7.10 25.62 5.11
C HIS A 54 5.61 25.92 4.92
N LEU A 55 5.02 25.49 3.79
CA LEU A 55 3.60 25.71 3.45
C LEU A 55 2.79 24.41 3.36
N GLY A 56 3.35 23.30 3.84
CA GLY A 56 2.63 22.05 3.89
C GLY A 56 3.33 20.99 4.73
N TRP A 57 2.64 19.88 4.89
CA TRP A 57 3.06 18.72 5.65
C TRP A 57 2.73 17.45 4.89
N THR A 58 3.63 16.49 4.89
CA THR A 58 3.34 15.12 4.49
C THR A 58 3.00 14.32 5.74
N LEU A 59 1.84 13.67 5.74
CA LEU A 59 1.29 12.91 6.86
C LEU A 59 1.32 11.42 6.51
N ALA A 60 2.04 10.63 7.30
CA ALA A 60 2.01 9.18 7.23
C ALA A 60 1.32 8.63 8.49
N ILE A 61 0.25 7.85 8.29
CA ILE A 61 -0.49 7.24 9.40
C ILE A 61 0.06 5.84 9.63
N GLU A 62 0.55 5.61 10.84
CA GLU A 62 1.12 4.35 11.25
C GLU A 62 0.32 3.76 12.42
N GLN A 63 0.16 2.44 12.41
CA GLN A 63 -0.47 1.67 13.47
C GLN A 63 0.57 0.77 14.13
N ALA A 64 0.55 0.72 15.45
CA ALA A 64 1.34 -0.25 16.19
C ALA A 64 0.77 -1.66 15.95
N THR A 65 1.65 -2.56 15.56
CA THR A 65 1.37 -3.97 15.30
C THR A 65 2.28 -4.80 16.17
N VAL A 66 1.70 -5.79 16.86
CA VAL A 66 2.47 -6.76 17.62
C VAL A 66 2.67 -7.96 16.71
N ILE A 67 3.94 -8.25 16.47
CA ILE A 67 4.39 -9.41 15.72
C ILE A 67 4.93 -10.40 16.72
N THR A 68 4.29 -11.57 16.80
CA THR A 68 4.77 -12.69 17.60
C THR A 68 5.64 -13.55 16.70
N THR A 69 6.93 -13.56 16.97
CA THR A 69 7.89 -14.42 16.27
C THR A 69 8.17 -15.68 17.09
N ALA A 70 8.07 -16.84 16.46
CA ALA A 70 8.45 -18.10 17.07
C ALA A 70 9.90 -18.41 16.68
N ILE A 71 10.76 -18.52 17.69
CA ILE A 71 12.14 -18.99 17.54
C ILE A 71 12.16 -20.43 18.05
N GLN A 72 12.39 -21.37 17.14
CA GLN A 72 12.41 -22.80 17.44
C GLN A 72 13.79 -23.36 17.16
N THR A 73 14.34 -24.07 18.13
CA THR A 73 15.51 -24.93 17.90
C THR A 73 15.01 -26.31 17.55
N GLU A 74 15.15 -26.66 16.28
CA GLU A 74 14.79 -27.97 15.74
C GLU A 74 16.05 -28.81 15.59
N THR A 75 16.06 -29.99 16.19
CA THR A 75 17.04 -31.02 15.87
C THR A 75 16.37 -32.02 14.94
N GLN A 76 16.94 -32.30 13.77
CA GLN A 76 16.42 -33.38 12.96
C GLN A 76 16.82 -34.71 13.60
N GLN A 77 15.84 -35.43 14.13
CA GLN A 77 16.05 -36.77 14.66
C GLN A 77 15.62 -37.79 13.62
N GLN A 78 16.56 -38.68 13.27
CA GLN A 78 16.27 -39.87 12.51
C GLN A 78 15.85 -40.97 13.48
N TYR A 79 14.69 -41.55 13.23
CA TYR A 79 14.20 -42.69 13.97
C TYR A 79 14.23 -43.92 13.07
N ARG A 80 14.73 -45.02 13.61
CA ARG A 80 14.64 -46.32 12.95
C ARG A 80 13.30 -46.96 13.25
N ARG A 81 12.71 -47.57 12.24
CA ARG A 81 11.56 -48.45 12.40
C ARG A 81 11.93 -49.87 12.00
N TYR A 82 11.45 -50.84 12.77
CA TYR A 82 11.78 -52.26 12.55
C TYR A 82 10.80 -53.04 11.66
N ALA A 83 9.58 -52.55 11.35
CA ALA A 83 8.70 -53.16 10.34
C ALA A 83 7.52 -52.27 9.94
N PHE A 84 7.21 -52.17 8.65
CA PHE A 84 5.89 -51.74 8.16
C PHE A 84 4.90 -52.86 8.46
N SER A 85 3.87 -52.58 9.26
CA SER A 85 2.82 -53.55 9.58
C SER A 85 1.49 -53.03 9.03
N PRO A 86 0.74 -53.82 8.23
CA PRO A 86 -0.61 -53.44 7.80
C PRO A 86 -1.59 -53.29 8.97
N LEU A 87 -1.21 -53.73 10.17
CA LEU A 87 -1.96 -53.49 11.41
C LEU A 87 -1.65 -52.12 12.06
N SER A 88 -0.81 -51.27 11.45
CA SER A 88 -0.40 -49.97 11.99
C SER A 88 -1.53 -48.93 12.08
N ILE A 89 -2.64 -49.13 11.36
CA ILE A 89 -3.85 -48.30 11.46
C ILE A 89 -4.42 -48.34 12.88
N VAL A 90 -4.42 -49.51 13.53
CA VAL A 90 -5.00 -49.73 14.86
C VAL A 90 -4.31 -48.88 15.93
N PRO A 91 -2.97 -48.89 16.10
CA PRO A 91 -2.32 -47.97 17.01
C PRO A 91 -2.44 -46.50 16.55
N GLY A 92 -2.48 -46.22 15.25
CA GLY A 92 -2.70 -44.86 14.72
C GLY A 92 -4.04 -44.24 15.14
N LEU A 93 -5.12 -45.04 15.16
CA LEU A 93 -6.46 -44.64 15.62
C LEU A 93 -6.48 -44.12 17.06
N PHE A 94 -5.59 -44.62 17.92
CA PHE A 94 -5.49 -44.17 19.31
C PHE A 94 -4.42 -43.08 19.48
N GLN A 95 -3.28 -43.19 18.80
CA GLN A 95 -2.15 -42.28 18.93
C GLN A 95 -2.42 -40.90 18.33
N CYS A 96 -3.11 -40.81 17.19
CA CYS A 96 -3.43 -39.53 16.55
C CYS A 96 -4.32 -38.64 17.44
N PRO A 97 -5.52 -39.07 17.88
CA PRO A 97 -6.38 -38.23 18.72
C PRO A 97 -5.76 -37.94 20.09
N TYR A 98 -5.06 -38.91 20.70
CA TYR A 98 -4.31 -38.67 21.94
C TYR A 98 -3.25 -37.58 21.75
N GLY A 99 -2.45 -37.68 20.68
CA GLY A 99 -1.43 -36.69 20.33
C GLY A 99 -2.01 -35.29 20.08
N VAL A 100 -3.13 -35.19 19.33
CA VAL A 100 -3.83 -33.93 19.09
C VAL A 100 -4.33 -33.30 20.39
N ILE A 101 -4.92 -34.10 21.30
CA ILE A 101 -5.40 -33.63 22.59
C ILE A 101 -4.23 -33.14 23.45
N THR A 102 -3.13 -33.90 23.52
CA THR A 102 -1.93 -33.47 24.28
C THR A 102 -1.30 -32.21 23.69
N TYR A 103 -1.27 -32.08 22.36
CA TYR A 103 -0.75 -30.89 21.69
C TYR A 103 -1.61 -29.66 21.99
N ALA A 104 -2.94 -29.81 21.95
CA ALA A 104 -3.89 -28.74 22.29
C ALA A 104 -3.79 -28.33 23.77
N LEU A 105 -3.73 -29.30 24.69
CA LEU A 105 -3.65 -29.03 26.14
C LEU A 105 -2.32 -28.44 26.58
N THR A 106 -1.24 -28.72 25.86
CA THR A 106 0.10 -28.17 26.16
C THR A 106 0.45 -26.95 25.33
N LEU A 107 -0.51 -26.40 24.56
CA LEU A 107 -0.30 -25.26 23.66
C LEU A 107 0.89 -25.47 22.70
N GLY A 108 1.17 -26.73 22.33
CA GLY A 108 2.31 -27.10 21.50
C GLY A 108 3.68 -27.04 22.20
N HIS A 109 3.73 -27.10 23.53
CA HIS A 109 4.97 -27.26 24.31
C HIS A 109 5.39 -28.73 24.51
N ALA A 110 4.47 -29.68 24.45
CA ALA A 110 4.84 -31.09 24.40
C ALA A 110 5.31 -31.50 22.99
N SER A 111 6.18 -32.50 22.92
CA SER A 111 6.62 -33.10 21.66
C SER A 111 5.41 -33.44 20.78
N ASP A 112 5.44 -32.98 19.52
CA ASP A 112 4.39 -33.23 18.53
C ASP A 112 4.55 -34.58 17.82
N GLU A 113 5.57 -35.34 18.21
CA GLU A 113 5.89 -36.69 17.73
C GLU A 113 4.69 -37.64 17.81
N PRO A 114 4.04 -37.89 18.99
CA PRO A 114 2.94 -38.84 19.07
C PRO A 114 1.76 -38.48 18.16
N MET A 115 1.48 -37.20 17.97
CA MET A 115 0.48 -36.71 17.01
C MET A 115 0.90 -37.03 15.58
N ARG A 116 2.08 -36.56 15.15
CA ARG A 116 2.56 -36.72 13.78
C ARG A 116 2.70 -38.18 13.37
N TYR A 117 3.19 -39.01 14.27
CA TYR A 117 3.32 -40.44 14.03
C TYR A 117 1.96 -41.13 14.01
N GLY A 118 1.14 -40.95 15.04
CA GLY A 118 -0.18 -41.55 15.13
C GLY A 118 -1.04 -41.23 13.91
N CYS A 119 -1.02 -39.97 13.46
CA CYS A 119 -1.79 -39.54 12.29
C CYS A 119 -1.22 -40.09 10.98
N ARG A 120 0.11 -40.20 10.82
CA ARG A 120 0.70 -40.88 9.65
C ARG A 120 0.38 -42.37 9.60
N ARG A 121 0.37 -43.05 10.75
CA ARG A 121 -0.04 -44.46 10.87
C ARG A 121 -1.50 -44.66 10.49
N PHE A 122 -2.38 -43.81 11.02
CA PHE A 122 -3.81 -43.83 10.71
C PHE A 122 -4.08 -43.62 9.22
N LEU A 123 -3.36 -42.69 8.59
CA LEU A 123 -3.51 -42.37 7.16
C LEU A 123 -2.71 -43.29 6.23
N LEU A 124 -2.07 -44.35 6.74
CA LEU A 124 -1.19 -45.25 5.97
C LEU A 124 -0.06 -44.54 5.21
N HIS A 125 0.31 -43.33 5.62
CA HIS A 125 1.41 -42.54 5.05
C HIS A 125 2.73 -42.79 5.78
N GLU A 126 2.95 -44.03 6.24
CA GLU A 126 4.21 -44.40 6.88
C GLU A 126 5.34 -44.52 5.83
N PRO A 127 6.52 -43.92 6.06
CA PRO A 127 7.62 -44.03 5.10
C PRO A 127 8.13 -45.48 4.98
N LEU A 128 8.32 -45.94 3.75
CA LEU A 128 8.77 -47.31 3.42
C LEU A 128 10.26 -47.57 3.71
N GLN A 129 11.07 -46.52 3.86
CA GLN A 129 12.54 -46.61 3.90
C GLN A 129 13.14 -47.06 5.24
N GLY A 130 12.35 -47.59 6.18
CA GLY A 130 12.83 -48.10 7.48
C GLY A 130 13.43 -47.03 8.42
N THR A 131 13.55 -45.78 7.96
CA THR A 131 13.99 -44.61 8.71
C THR A 131 13.04 -43.45 8.44
N ILE A 132 12.84 -42.59 9.43
CA ILE A 132 12.03 -41.37 9.32
C ILE A 132 12.79 -40.22 9.98
N SER A 133 12.94 -39.12 9.25
CA SER A 133 13.46 -37.88 9.82
C SER A 133 12.30 -37.03 10.30
N LEU A 134 12.24 -36.74 11.60
CA LEU A 134 11.33 -35.74 12.15
C LEU A 134 12.12 -34.61 12.81
N PRO A 135 11.63 -33.37 12.72
CA PRO A 135 12.15 -32.31 13.56
C PRO A 135 11.66 -32.54 14.99
N ASN A 136 12.59 -32.71 15.92
CA ASN A 136 12.35 -32.66 17.35
C ASN A 136 12.64 -31.23 17.82
N THR A 137 11.60 -30.54 18.29
CA THR A 137 11.69 -29.18 18.79
C THR A 137 12.11 -29.23 20.26
N SER A 138 13.38 -28.93 20.54
CA SER A 138 13.91 -28.98 21.91
C SER A 138 13.59 -27.72 22.70
N HIS A 139 13.43 -26.60 22.01
CA HIS A 139 13.18 -25.30 22.64
C HIS A 139 12.38 -24.40 21.70
N ARG A 140 11.31 -23.81 22.22
CA ARG A 140 10.50 -22.81 21.53
C ARG A 140 10.39 -21.59 22.42
N THR A 141 10.91 -20.46 21.94
CA THR A 141 10.66 -19.15 22.51
C THR A 141 9.73 -18.35 21.61
N LEU A 142 8.86 -17.58 22.24
CA LEU A 142 8.02 -16.60 21.57
C LEU A 142 8.58 -15.23 21.92
N GLU A 143 8.94 -14.47 20.90
CA GLU A 143 9.37 -13.09 21.05
C GLU A 143 8.28 -12.18 20.48
N LEU A 144 7.81 -11.24 21.30
CA LEU A 144 6.87 -10.22 20.88
C LEU A 144 7.66 -8.97 20.53
N THR A 145 7.54 -8.54 19.28
CA THR A 145 8.11 -7.28 18.80
C THR A 145 7.00 -6.36 18.37
N GLU A 146 7.03 -5.12 18.86
CA GLU A 146 6.12 -4.08 18.42
C GLU A 146 6.74 -3.30 17.26
N GLN A 147 6.03 -3.21 16.15
CA GLN A 147 6.44 -2.47 14.97
C GLN A 147 5.34 -1.52 14.50
N TRP A 148 5.75 -0.35 14.02
CA TRP A 148 4.85 0.63 13.40
C TRP A 148 4.72 0.34 11.90
N GLU A 149 3.49 0.10 11.46
CA GLU A 149 3.19 -0.23 10.06
C GLU A 149 2.21 0.78 9.45
N PRO A 150 2.31 1.08 8.14
CA PRO A 150 1.43 2.03 7.49
C PRO A 150 -0.01 1.50 7.41
N VAL A 151 -0.98 2.38 7.68
CA VAL A 151 -2.39 2.02 7.70
C VAL A 151 -3.01 2.12 6.31
N LYS A 152 -3.93 1.20 6.02
CA LYS A 152 -4.77 1.23 4.81
C LYS A 152 -6.17 1.74 5.16
N GLY A 153 -6.56 2.86 4.57
CA GLY A 153 -7.89 3.44 4.73
C GLY A 153 -8.01 4.37 5.94
N GLY A 154 -9.26 4.80 6.20
CA GLY A 154 -9.55 5.88 7.13
C GLY A 154 -9.48 7.26 6.47
N VAL A 155 -9.71 8.29 7.28
CA VAL A 155 -9.86 9.67 6.82
C VAL A 155 -9.05 10.60 7.70
N ILE A 156 -8.37 11.57 7.08
CA ILE A 156 -7.72 12.68 7.76
C ILE A 156 -8.65 13.89 7.67
N GLU A 157 -9.13 14.34 8.82
CA GLU A 157 -9.94 15.54 9.00
C GLU A 157 -9.05 16.68 9.47
N VAL A 158 -9.24 17.86 8.87
CA VAL A 158 -8.43 19.05 9.15
C VAL A 158 -9.36 20.20 9.52
N LYS A 159 -9.07 20.90 10.61
CA LYS A 159 -9.81 22.08 11.06
C LYS A 159 -8.88 23.05 11.81
N TRP A 160 -9.29 24.30 11.95
CA TRP A 160 -8.66 25.21 12.90
C TRP A 160 -9.00 24.79 14.34
N GLU A 161 -8.03 24.87 15.24
CA GLU A 161 -8.25 24.56 16.66
C GLU A 161 -9.37 25.45 17.21
N GLY A 162 -10.36 24.84 17.86
CA GLY A 162 -11.52 25.54 18.43
C GLY A 162 -12.63 25.90 17.43
N GLN A 163 -12.49 25.60 16.13
CA GLN A 163 -13.53 25.81 15.13
C GLN A 163 -14.41 24.56 14.96
N ALA A 164 -15.73 24.77 14.84
CA ALA A 164 -16.71 23.68 14.69
C ALA A 164 -16.78 23.08 13.27
N GLY A 165 -16.22 23.76 12.26
CA GLY A 165 -16.25 23.34 10.86
C GLY A 165 -14.96 22.67 10.40
N LEU A 166 -15.09 21.66 9.52
CA LEU A 166 -13.96 21.04 8.83
C LEU A 166 -13.49 21.95 7.67
N LEU A 167 -12.17 22.11 7.54
CA LEU A 167 -11.54 22.79 6.40
C LEU A 167 -11.36 21.83 5.22
N ALA A 168 -10.98 20.58 5.51
CA ALA A 168 -10.75 19.56 4.50
C ALA A 168 -10.85 18.14 5.10
N SER A 169 -11.11 17.18 4.21
CA SER A 169 -11.18 15.76 4.52
C SER A 169 -10.47 14.98 3.41
N TYR A 170 -9.47 14.18 3.78
CA TYR A 170 -8.66 13.42 2.84
C TYR A 170 -8.75 11.93 3.14
N PRO A 171 -9.19 11.08 2.18
CA PRO A 171 -9.11 9.64 2.34
C PRO A 171 -7.64 9.18 2.29
N ILE A 172 -7.26 8.22 3.13
CA ILE A 172 -5.89 7.72 3.16
C ILE A 172 -5.65 6.68 2.07
N SER A 173 -4.62 6.91 1.24
CA SER A 173 -4.09 5.94 0.29
C SER A 173 -2.71 5.43 0.75
N VAL A 174 -2.72 4.36 1.56
CA VAL A 174 -1.64 3.40 1.90
C VAL A 174 -0.25 3.90 2.37
N ARG A 175 0.23 5.10 2.03
CA ARG A 175 1.61 5.54 2.34
C ARG A 175 1.68 6.94 2.94
N ALA A 176 1.12 7.94 2.27
CA ALA A 176 1.17 9.32 2.77
C ALA A 176 0.09 10.19 2.16
N THR A 177 -0.42 11.13 2.95
CA THR A 177 -1.34 12.17 2.53
C THR A 177 -0.62 13.51 2.63
N VAL A 178 -0.68 14.30 1.56
CA VAL A 178 -0.08 15.64 1.56
C VAL A 178 -1.12 16.68 1.94
N LEU A 179 -0.75 17.54 2.87
CA LEU A 179 -1.55 18.64 3.36
C LEU A 179 -0.91 19.97 2.96
N ARG A 180 -1.58 20.76 2.12
CA ARG A 180 -1.09 22.09 1.70
C ARG A 180 -1.89 23.19 2.40
N LEU A 181 -1.18 24.12 3.02
CA LEU A 181 -1.79 25.26 3.70
C LEU A 181 -2.58 26.14 2.71
N ALA A 182 -2.10 26.28 1.47
CA ALA A 182 -2.80 27.01 0.41
C ALA A 182 -4.20 26.42 0.11
N HIS A 183 -4.38 25.10 0.18
CA HIS A 183 -5.68 24.46 -0.03
C HIS A 183 -6.63 24.71 1.14
N LEU A 184 -6.11 24.64 2.37
CA LEU A 184 -6.88 24.85 3.59
C LEU A 184 -7.40 26.29 3.71
N VAL A 185 -6.51 27.24 3.43
CA VAL A 185 -6.81 28.68 3.49
C VAL A 185 -7.85 29.10 2.45
N ARG A 186 -7.95 28.38 1.32
CA ARG A 186 -8.98 28.60 0.30
C ARG A 186 -10.37 28.15 0.79
N ASN A 187 -10.44 27.01 1.46
CA ASN A 187 -11.71 26.43 1.91
C ASN A 187 -12.27 27.13 3.15
N ASP A 188 -11.49 28.02 3.76
CA ASP A 188 -11.95 28.85 4.84
C ASP A 188 -12.91 29.94 4.32
N GLN A 189 -14.21 29.67 4.42
CA GLN A 189 -15.28 30.62 4.06
C GLN A 189 -15.55 31.65 5.17
N GLY A 190 -14.77 31.66 6.25
CA GLY A 190 -14.97 32.55 7.38
C GLY A 190 -14.67 34.03 7.07
N PRO A 191 -15.51 34.99 7.46
CA PRO A 191 -15.24 36.43 7.34
C PRO A 191 -14.18 36.94 8.34
N LEU A 192 -13.28 36.10 8.85
CA LEU A 192 -12.40 36.38 10.00
C LEU A 192 -10.88 36.29 9.74
N ILE A 193 -10.44 36.04 8.50
CA ILE A 193 -9.01 36.22 8.14
C ILE A 193 -8.73 37.66 7.64
N SER A 194 -9.58 38.62 8.02
CA SER A 194 -9.25 40.03 7.95
C SER A 194 -8.34 40.40 9.12
N GLU A 195 -7.04 40.53 8.85
CA GLU A 195 -6.05 41.30 9.61
C GLU A 195 -5.71 40.89 11.07
N ARG A 196 -6.47 40.01 11.74
CA ARG A 196 -6.29 39.75 13.20
C ARG A 196 -5.64 38.43 13.59
N MET A 197 -5.59 37.41 12.73
CA MET A 197 -4.91 36.15 13.06
C MET A 197 -3.45 36.18 12.57
N GLN A 198 -2.56 36.70 13.42
CA GLN A 198 -1.11 36.68 13.17
C GLN A 198 -0.49 35.28 13.35
N THR A 199 -1.22 34.32 13.90
CA THR A 199 -0.84 32.92 14.11
C THR A 199 -2.10 32.05 14.22
N GLY A 200 -2.07 30.82 13.71
CA GLY A 200 -3.15 29.84 13.83
C GLY A 200 -2.63 28.47 14.26
N ARG A 201 -3.48 27.64 14.86
CA ARG A 201 -3.17 26.25 15.21
C ARG A 201 -4.10 25.34 14.44
N LEU A 202 -3.52 24.46 13.63
CA LEU A 202 -4.25 23.55 12.76
C LEU A 202 -4.35 22.20 13.46
N GLU A 203 -5.57 21.75 13.73
CA GLU A 203 -5.85 20.43 14.30
C GLU A 203 -6.06 19.44 13.16
N VAL A 204 -5.23 18.40 13.12
CA VAL A 204 -5.30 17.32 12.13
C VAL A 204 -5.59 16.02 12.85
N SER A 205 -6.74 15.44 12.55
CA SER A 205 -7.26 14.25 13.18
C SER A 205 -7.43 13.13 12.18
N TYR A 206 -6.75 12.02 12.41
CA TYR A 206 -7.02 10.75 11.75
C TYR A 206 -8.22 10.06 12.39
N ARG A 207 -9.10 9.47 11.57
CA ARG A 207 -10.25 8.68 11.99
C ARG A 207 -10.38 7.38 11.19
N GLN A 208 -10.55 6.27 11.92
CA GLN A 208 -10.96 4.98 11.36
C GLN A 208 -11.86 4.24 12.36
N GLY A 209 -13.17 4.30 12.12
CA GLY A 209 -14.15 3.80 13.07
C GLY A 209 -14.05 4.54 14.42
N PRO A 210 -13.93 3.83 15.56
CA PRO A 210 -13.81 4.46 16.87
C PRO A 210 -12.40 5.00 17.17
N HIS A 211 -11.41 4.67 16.34
CA HIS A 211 -10.02 5.04 16.59
C HIS A 211 -9.70 6.42 16.03
N THR A 212 -9.05 7.24 16.86
CA THR A 212 -8.62 8.58 16.48
C THR A 212 -7.17 8.82 16.91
N ALA A 213 -6.45 9.60 16.10
CA ALA A 213 -5.16 10.18 16.46
C ALA A 213 -5.15 11.63 16.03
N THR A 214 -4.63 12.53 16.86
CA THR A 214 -4.67 13.97 16.59
C THR A 214 -3.28 14.56 16.75
N THR A 215 -2.90 15.42 15.81
CA THR A 215 -1.70 16.25 15.88
C THR A 215 -2.07 17.71 15.63
N ILE A 216 -1.30 18.63 16.21
CA ILE A 216 -1.52 20.07 16.06
C ILE A 216 -0.30 20.69 15.36
N PHE A 217 -0.55 21.50 14.34
CA PHE A 217 0.49 22.27 13.66
C PHE A 217 0.36 23.75 13.98
N GLU A 218 1.47 24.38 14.36
CA GLU A 218 1.53 25.82 14.53
C GLU A 218 1.79 26.48 13.17
N VAL A 219 0.98 27.48 12.84
CA VAL A 219 1.03 28.22 11.59
C VAL A 219 1.28 29.69 11.90
N SER A 220 2.42 30.20 11.45
CA SER A 220 2.75 31.62 11.58
C SER A 220 2.00 32.49 10.58
N GLY A 221 1.80 33.76 10.89
CA GLY A 221 1.15 34.72 9.98
C GLY A 221 1.94 34.95 8.69
N LYS A 222 3.27 34.80 8.73
CA LYS A 222 4.10 34.78 7.52
C LYS A 222 3.76 33.60 6.61
N GLN A 223 3.57 32.41 7.19
CA GLN A 223 3.15 31.23 6.44
C GLN A 223 1.75 31.39 5.87
N LEU A 224 0.79 31.93 6.64
CA LEU A 224 -0.55 32.24 6.15
C LEU A 224 -0.53 33.23 4.97
N THR A 225 0.23 34.32 5.11
CA THR A 225 0.36 35.32 4.04
C THR A 225 0.98 34.73 2.78
N LYS A 226 2.03 33.91 2.92
CA LYS A 226 2.68 33.22 1.80
C LYS A 226 1.73 32.17 1.18
N ALA A 227 0.97 31.46 2.00
CA ALA A 227 -0.04 30.48 1.56
C ALA A 227 -1.12 31.16 0.72
N HIS A 228 -1.72 32.26 1.18
CA HIS A 228 -2.71 33.04 0.43
C HIS A 228 -2.19 33.47 -0.95
N LYS A 229 -0.94 33.92 -1.03
CA LYS A 229 -0.31 34.29 -2.31
C LYS A 229 -0.05 33.09 -3.25
N SER A 230 0.08 31.89 -2.69
CA SER A 230 0.35 30.66 -3.42
C SER A 230 -0.89 29.83 -3.77
N VAL A 231 -2.10 30.31 -3.44
CA VAL A 231 -3.36 29.60 -3.73
C VAL A 231 -3.51 29.37 -5.22
N THR A 232 -3.63 28.11 -5.64
CA THR A 232 -4.09 27.73 -6.97
C THR A 232 -5.58 28.09 -7.09
N HIS A 233 -5.89 29.02 -7.98
CA HIS A 233 -7.26 29.45 -8.24
C HIS A 233 -7.89 28.56 -9.31
N SER A 234 -9.19 28.24 -9.16
CA SER A 234 -9.91 27.55 -10.22
C SER A 234 -10.03 28.46 -11.45
N ILE A 235 -9.89 27.89 -12.64
CA ILE A 235 -10.05 28.64 -13.88
C ILE A 235 -11.54 28.70 -14.21
N PRO A 236 -12.14 29.90 -14.37
CA PRO A 236 -13.55 30.03 -14.75
C PRO A 236 -13.88 29.28 -16.04
N ALA A 237 -15.04 28.62 -16.10
CA ALA A 237 -15.49 27.83 -17.25
C ALA A 237 -15.31 28.56 -18.61
N LYS A 238 -15.57 29.87 -18.64
CA LYS A 238 -15.50 30.72 -19.85
C LYS A 238 -14.09 30.95 -20.39
N ARG A 239 -13.04 30.73 -19.59
CA ARG A 239 -11.64 30.90 -20.02
C ARG A 239 -11.07 29.62 -20.63
N TRP A 240 -11.75 28.49 -20.47
CA TRP A 240 -11.34 27.25 -21.11
C TRP A 240 -11.66 27.27 -22.61
N PRO A 241 -10.74 26.82 -23.47
CA PRO A 241 -11.05 26.62 -24.88
C PRO A 241 -12.02 25.45 -25.06
N ASP A 242 -12.81 25.52 -26.14
CA ASP A 242 -13.74 24.48 -26.56
C ASP A 242 -13.40 24.06 -28.01
N PRO A 243 -13.07 22.78 -28.29
CA PRO A 243 -13.01 21.64 -27.36
C PRO A 243 -11.81 21.72 -26.41
N LEU A 244 -11.93 21.13 -25.20
CA LEU A 244 -10.81 21.03 -24.26
C LEU A 244 -10.00 19.75 -24.53
N VAL A 245 -8.80 19.95 -25.06
CA VAL A 245 -7.87 18.87 -25.39
C VAL A 245 -6.48 19.25 -24.86
N VAL A 246 -5.99 18.48 -23.90
CA VAL A 246 -4.79 18.77 -23.13
C VAL A 246 -3.60 18.00 -23.68
N GLN A 247 -2.47 18.66 -23.84
CA GLN A 247 -1.18 18.05 -24.09
C GLN A 247 -0.17 18.49 -23.04
N VAL A 248 0.65 17.55 -22.56
CA VAL A 248 1.81 17.87 -21.73
C VAL A 248 3.01 18.05 -22.65
N GLY A 249 3.61 19.24 -22.60
CA GLY A 249 4.81 19.58 -23.32
C GLY A 249 6.08 19.12 -22.61
N MET A 250 7.18 19.79 -22.90
CA MET A 250 8.47 19.50 -22.26
C MET A 250 8.46 19.95 -20.79
N LEU A 251 8.93 19.06 -19.91
CA LEU A 251 9.15 19.35 -18.49
C LEU A 251 10.66 19.60 -18.28
N GLN A 252 11.08 20.86 -18.40
CA GLN A 252 12.49 21.25 -18.41
C GLN A 252 13.15 21.05 -17.04
N GLY A 253 14.33 20.43 -17.02
CA GLY A 253 15.11 20.22 -15.79
C GLY A 253 14.62 19.06 -14.92
N PHE A 254 13.67 18.26 -15.40
CA PHE A 254 13.21 17.07 -14.69
C PHE A 254 14.16 15.89 -14.88
N PRO A 255 14.46 15.12 -13.82
CA PRO A 255 15.01 13.78 -13.98
C PRO A 255 14.04 12.90 -14.80
N PRO A 256 14.51 12.02 -15.69
CA PRO A 256 13.65 11.21 -16.57
C PRO A 256 12.55 10.43 -15.83
N VAL A 257 12.89 9.84 -14.68
CA VAL A 257 11.94 9.10 -13.84
C VAL A 257 10.82 10.00 -13.30
N LEU A 258 11.16 11.23 -12.91
CA LEU A 258 10.18 12.18 -12.39
C LEU A 258 9.29 12.71 -13.51
N GLU A 259 9.85 12.97 -14.69
CA GLU A 259 9.09 13.36 -15.88
C GLU A 259 8.05 12.29 -16.24
N GLU A 260 8.44 11.02 -16.28
CA GLU A 260 7.55 9.90 -16.60
C GLU A 260 6.41 9.76 -15.58
N VAL A 261 6.72 9.79 -14.28
CA VAL A 261 5.71 9.71 -13.21
C VAL A 261 4.75 10.90 -13.27
N THR A 262 5.26 12.10 -13.55
CA THR A 262 4.44 13.33 -13.63
C THR A 262 3.51 13.27 -14.83
N LYS A 263 4.00 12.86 -16.01
CA LYS A 263 3.17 12.69 -17.21
C LYS A 263 2.11 11.61 -17.05
N ALA A 264 2.46 10.49 -16.42
CA ALA A 264 1.49 9.44 -16.08
C ALA A 264 0.40 9.95 -15.13
N ALA A 265 0.76 10.77 -14.14
CA ALA A 265 -0.19 11.39 -13.22
C ALA A 265 -1.15 12.35 -13.96
N PHE A 266 -0.64 13.20 -14.86
CA PHE A 266 -1.50 14.04 -15.72
C PHE A 266 -2.47 13.21 -16.55
N ALA A 267 -1.95 12.20 -17.26
CA ALA A 267 -2.78 11.33 -18.10
C ALA A 267 -3.89 10.66 -17.27
N SER A 268 -3.54 10.10 -16.11
CA SER A 268 -4.51 9.50 -15.19
C SER A 268 -5.58 10.50 -14.74
N HIS A 269 -5.18 11.71 -14.32
CA HIS A 269 -6.10 12.74 -13.86
C HIS A 269 -7.10 13.17 -14.93
N PHE A 270 -6.62 13.51 -16.14
CA PHE A 270 -7.47 14.00 -17.23
C PHE A 270 -8.42 12.91 -17.75
N LEU A 271 -7.96 11.66 -17.83
CA LEU A 271 -8.82 10.53 -18.18
C LEU A 271 -9.92 10.29 -17.14
N GLN A 272 -9.59 10.36 -15.84
CA GLN A 272 -10.58 10.20 -14.77
C GLN A 272 -11.61 11.35 -14.75
N THR A 273 -11.21 12.56 -15.15
CA THR A 273 -12.08 13.74 -15.21
C THR A 273 -12.83 13.90 -16.53
N GLN A 274 -12.72 12.92 -17.45
CA GLN A 274 -13.37 12.93 -18.77
C GLN A 274 -12.94 14.14 -19.63
N ILE A 275 -11.67 14.51 -19.56
CA ILE A 275 -11.03 15.54 -20.37
C ILE A 275 -10.06 14.85 -21.33
N CYS A 276 -10.07 15.25 -22.60
CA CYS A 276 -9.20 14.62 -23.57
C CYS A 276 -7.73 14.95 -23.34
N PHE A 277 -6.93 13.90 -23.32
CA PHE A 277 -5.50 13.95 -23.13
C PHE A 277 -4.80 13.40 -24.37
N ILE A 278 -3.93 14.19 -24.98
CA ILE A 278 -3.12 13.75 -26.11
C ILE A 278 -1.91 13.00 -25.56
N ALA A 279 -1.72 11.78 -26.07
CA ALA A 279 -0.58 10.95 -25.72
C ALA A 279 0.75 11.63 -26.07
N ASP A 280 1.81 11.30 -25.33
CA ASP A 280 3.15 11.84 -25.55
C ASP A 280 3.69 11.46 -26.94
N ASP A 281 4.67 12.20 -27.42
CA ASP A 281 5.25 12.01 -28.76
C ASP A 281 5.77 10.59 -29.05
N PRO A 282 6.36 9.83 -28.09
CA PRO A 282 6.70 8.42 -28.31
C PRO A 282 5.48 7.54 -28.62
N ILE A 283 4.35 7.80 -27.97
CA ILE A 283 3.10 7.06 -28.19
C ILE A 283 2.48 7.46 -29.53
N LYS A 284 2.48 8.76 -29.87
CA LYS A 284 2.06 9.22 -31.21
C LYS A 284 2.87 8.56 -32.33
N ALA A 285 4.19 8.46 -32.16
CA ALA A 285 5.06 7.82 -33.13
C ALA A 285 4.72 6.33 -33.32
N ARG A 286 4.48 5.60 -32.23
CA ARG A 286 4.03 4.20 -32.28
C ARG A 286 2.68 4.03 -32.95
N ILE A 287 1.70 4.90 -32.66
CA ILE A 287 0.38 4.85 -33.30
C ILE A 287 0.48 5.16 -34.79
N ALA A 288 1.32 6.13 -35.18
CA ALA A 288 1.57 6.44 -36.58
C ALA A 288 2.28 5.30 -37.32
N GLU A 289 3.21 4.60 -36.66
CA GLU A 289 3.87 3.41 -37.19
C GLU A 289 2.88 2.26 -37.38
N GLU A 290 2.02 2.01 -36.39
CA GLU A 290 0.95 1.01 -36.47
C GLU A 290 -0.02 1.32 -37.60
N GLN A 291 -0.41 2.59 -37.77
CA GLN A 291 -1.25 3.03 -38.88
C GLN A 291 -0.59 2.76 -40.24
N ARG A 292 0.71 3.06 -40.38
CA ARG A 292 1.47 2.75 -41.60
C ARG A 292 1.55 1.24 -41.84
N PHE A 293 1.69 0.45 -40.78
CA PHE A 293 1.74 -1.01 -40.87
C PHE A 293 0.41 -1.60 -41.34
N GLN A 294 -0.72 -1.14 -40.80
CA GLN A 294 -2.05 -1.58 -41.24
C GLN A 294 -2.34 -1.18 -42.70
N LEU A 295 -1.97 0.04 -43.10
CA LEU A 295 -2.12 0.52 -44.48
C LEU A 295 -1.17 -0.14 -45.49
N SER A 296 -0.16 -0.88 -45.04
CA SER A 296 0.79 -1.57 -45.92
C SER A 296 0.21 -2.83 -46.59
N GLY A 297 -1.03 -3.21 -46.26
CA GLY A 297 -1.69 -4.42 -46.78
C GLY A 297 -1.14 -5.72 -46.20
N ARG A 298 -0.27 -5.64 -45.19
CA ARG A 298 0.30 -6.80 -44.47
C ARG A 298 -0.60 -7.33 -43.35
N VAL A 299 -1.62 -6.56 -42.97
CA VAL A 299 -2.60 -6.93 -41.93
C VAL A 299 -3.90 -7.34 -42.61
N HIS A 300 -4.42 -8.50 -42.25
CA HIS A 300 -5.67 -9.02 -42.78
C HIS A 300 -6.83 -8.06 -42.44
N ASP A 301 -7.74 -7.82 -43.38
CA ASP A 301 -8.86 -6.87 -43.21
C ASP A 301 -9.72 -7.11 -41.95
N SER A 302 -9.82 -8.35 -41.48
CA SER A 302 -10.55 -8.70 -40.25
C SER A 302 -9.83 -8.27 -38.96
N GLN A 303 -8.55 -7.92 -39.04
CA GLN A 303 -7.69 -7.48 -37.93
C GLN A 303 -7.36 -5.99 -38.00
N GLN A 304 -7.78 -5.29 -39.06
CA GLN A 304 -7.58 -3.85 -39.19
C GLN A 304 -8.47 -3.10 -38.21
N ILE A 305 -7.90 -2.08 -37.57
CA ILE A 305 -8.61 -1.21 -36.64
C ILE A 305 -8.66 0.17 -37.27
N ALA A 306 -9.86 0.73 -37.41
CA ALA A 306 -10.02 2.09 -37.90
C ALA A 306 -9.44 3.09 -36.88
N LEU A 307 -8.22 3.56 -37.13
CA LEU A 307 -7.62 4.64 -36.38
C LEU A 307 -8.26 5.96 -36.82
N GLY A 308 -8.86 6.68 -35.87
CA GLY A 308 -9.50 7.98 -36.11
C GLY A 308 -8.51 9.09 -36.46
N ARG A 309 -8.99 10.33 -36.55
CA ARG A 309 -8.13 11.51 -36.76
C ARG A 309 -7.60 12.03 -35.42
N TRP A 310 -6.36 12.53 -35.44
CA TRP A 310 -5.81 13.26 -34.30
C TRP A 310 -6.56 14.57 -34.08
N ILE A 311 -7.06 14.77 -32.87
CA ILE A 311 -7.63 16.04 -32.45
C ILE A 311 -6.47 16.93 -31.96
N PRO A 312 -6.30 18.16 -32.46
CA PRO A 312 -5.24 19.04 -32.00
C PRO A 312 -5.45 19.45 -30.54
N ALA A 313 -4.35 19.66 -29.81
CA ALA A 313 -4.43 20.20 -28.46
C ALA A 313 -4.91 21.65 -28.50
N THR A 314 -5.73 22.01 -27.52
CA THR A 314 -6.15 23.39 -27.27
C THR A 314 -5.53 23.94 -25.99
N VAL A 315 -5.02 23.08 -25.11
CA VAL A 315 -4.30 23.45 -23.89
C VAL A 315 -2.94 22.76 -23.84
N LEU A 316 -1.91 23.53 -23.50
CA LEU A 316 -0.55 23.04 -23.29
C LEU A 316 -0.16 23.22 -21.82
N ILE A 317 0.31 22.14 -21.22
CA ILE A 317 0.93 22.15 -19.90
C ILE A 317 2.44 22.05 -20.08
N THR A 318 3.17 23.07 -19.63
CA THR A 318 4.63 23.07 -19.61
C THR A 318 5.12 23.12 -18.18
N GLY A 319 6.34 22.64 -17.94
CA GLY A 319 6.92 22.64 -16.60
C GLY A 319 8.40 22.97 -16.64
N HIS A 320 8.87 23.58 -15.56
CA HIS A 320 10.30 23.71 -15.31
C HIS A 320 10.60 23.55 -13.83
N LEU A 321 11.77 23.00 -13.54
CA LEU A 321 12.31 22.95 -12.19
C LEU A 321 13.07 24.25 -11.90
N GLU A 322 12.57 25.05 -10.97
CA GLU A 322 13.23 26.25 -10.47
C GLU A 322 13.96 25.94 -9.16
N THR A 323 15.29 25.94 -9.17
CA THR A 323 16.08 25.83 -7.94
C THR A 323 16.14 27.18 -7.24
N THR A 324 15.26 27.38 -6.25
CA THR A 324 15.33 28.55 -5.36
C THR A 324 16.38 28.35 -4.28
N GLN A 325 16.76 29.43 -3.59
CA GLN A 325 17.74 29.39 -2.49
C GLN A 325 17.33 28.47 -1.32
N THR A 326 16.04 28.16 -1.19
CA THR A 326 15.50 27.36 -0.08
C THR A 326 15.13 25.92 -0.48
N ALA A 327 14.67 25.69 -1.72
CA ALA A 327 14.32 24.37 -2.23
C ALA A 327 14.09 24.37 -3.75
N PRO A 328 14.27 23.23 -4.44
CA PRO A 328 13.76 23.08 -5.80
C PRO A 328 12.22 23.10 -5.82
N GLU A 329 11.65 23.98 -6.62
CA GLU A 329 10.21 24.07 -6.87
C GLU A 329 9.92 23.68 -8.31
N LEU A 330 8.90 22.85 -8.49
CA LEU A 330 8.31 22.55 -9.77
C LEU A 330 7.24 23.61 -10.07
N ILE A 331 7.45 24.37 -11.14
CA ILE A 331 6.46 25.30 -11.69
C ILE A 331 5.86 24.69 -12.95
N LEU A 332 4.54 24.48 -12.92
CA LEU A 332 3.76 24.01 -14.05
C LEU A 332 2.86 25.15 -14.54
N GLN A 333 2.90 25.44 -15.84
CA GLN A 333 2.09 26.47 -16.47
C GLN A 333 1.06 25.83 -17.39
N VAL A 334 -0.20 26.16 -17.18
CA VAL A 334 -1.32 25.75 -18.02
C VAL A 334 -1.66 26.91 -18.94
N SER A 335 -1.53 26.71 -20.25
CA SER A 335 -1.71 27.75 -21.25
C SER A 335 -2.69 27.32 -22.34
N SER A 336 -3.47 28.28 -22.83
CA SER A 336 -4.34 28.11 -23.99
C SER A 336 -3.48 28.25 -25.26
N ILE A 337 -3.50 27.24 -26.13
CA ILE A 337 -2.79 27.28 -27.41
C ILE A 337 -3.44 28.31 -28.35
N PRO A 338 -4.78 28.38 -28.50
CA PRO A 338 -5.41 29.36 -29.39
C PRO A 338 -5.18 30.83 -29.00
N SER A 339 -5.22 31.15 -27.70
CA SER A 339 -5.10 32.53 -27.23
C SER A 339 -3.69 32.91 -26.76
N GLY A 340 -2.79 31.94 -26.55
CA GLY A 340 -1.48 32.15 -25.94
C GLY A 340 -1.54 32.57 -24.46
N GLU A 341 -2.73 32.59 -23.86
CA GLU A 341 -2.96 33.06 -22.51
C GLU A 341 -2.57 31.99 -21.49
N VAL A 342 -1.86 32.40 -20.43
CA VAL A 342 -1.63 31.54 -19.26
C VAL A 342 -2.91 31.49 -18.45
N LEU A 343 -3.55 30.33 -18.44
CA LEU A 343 -4.80 30.08 -17.73
C LEU A 343 -4.55 29.91 -16.23
N GLY A 344 -3.47 29.23 -15.86
CA GLY A 344 -3.11 28.97 -14.47
C GLY A 344 -1.66 28.52 -14.29
N THR A 345 -1.21 28.51 -13.04
CA THR A 345 0.13 28.05 -12.65
C THR A 345 0.01 27.23 -11.38
N ILE A 346 0.64 26.06 -11.37
CA ILE A 346 0.74 25.17 -10.20
C ILE A 346 2.20 25.21 -9.74
N ARG A 347 2.42 25.34 -8.43
CA ARG A 347 3.76 25.34 -7.82
C ARG A 347 3.85 24.22 -6.78
N LEU A 348 4.73 23.25 -7.03
CA LEU A 348 4.92 22.08 -6.19
C LEU A 348 6.34 22.06 -5.62
N PRO A 349 6.54 21.93 -4.31
CA PRO A 349 7.87 21.72 -3.77
C PRO A 349 8.38 20.33 -4.17
N VAL A 350 9.62 20.24 -4.66
CA VAL A 350 10.27 18.95 -4.95
C VAL A 350 11.01 18.48 -3.70
N ILE A 351 10.51 17.41 -3.09
CA ILE A 351 11.15 16.77 -1.94
C ILE A 351 12.11 15.69 -2.48
N PRO A 352 13.38 15.64 -2.03
CA PRO A 352 14.40 14.75 -2.62
C PRO A 352 14.07 13.25 -2.56
N THR A 353 13.14 12.82 -1.71
CA THR A 353 13.10 11.43 -1.27
C THR A 353 11.99 10.55 -1.86
N THR A 354 10.98 11.03 -2.59
CA THR A 354 10.07 10.10 -3.32
C THR A 354 9.29 10.78 -4.44
N ALA A 355 9.08 10.08 -5.56
CA ALA A 355 8.23 10.52 -6.68
C ALA A 355 6.71 10.44 -6.38
N VAL A 356 6.32 9.62 -5.39
CA VAL A 356 4.91 9.34 -5.06
C VAL A 356 4.19 10.55 -4.42
N PRO A 357 4.79 11.31 -3.47
CA PRO A 357 4.18 12.54 -2.95
C PRO A 357 3.94 13.59 -4.03
N ILE A 358 4.77 13.64 -5.07
CA ILE A 358 4.62 14.63 -6.16
C ILE A 358 3.37 14.32 -6.98
N ALA A 359 3.11 13.04 -7.28
CA ALA A 359 1.91 12.63 -8.01
C ALA A 359 0.62 12.96 -7.23
N SER A 360 0.60 12.73 -5.91
CA SER A 360 -0.57 13.05 -5.08
C SER A 360 -0.77 14.56 -4.90
N MET A 361 0.31 15.34 -4.76
CA MET A 361 0.23 16.80 -4.76
C MET A 361 -0.31 17.36 -6.07
N LEU A 362 0.20 16.82 -7.19
CA LEU A 362 -0.20 17.24 -8.52
C LEU A 362 -1.67 16.95 -8.79
N ASP A 363 -2.16 15.77 -8.40
CA ASP A 363 -3.56 15.38 -8.61
C ASP A 363 -4.54 16.33 -7.89
N GLU A 364 -4.21 16.73 -6.66
CA GLU A 364 -5.05 17.67 -5.90
C GLU A 364 -5.05 19.07 -6.52
N ASP A 365 -3.88 19.62 -6.86
CA ASP A 365 -3.79 20.93 -7.53
C ASP A 365 -4.45 20.93 -8.91
N LEU A 366 -4.32 19.83 -9.67
CA LEU A 366 -5.01 19.65 -10.94
C LEU A 366 -6.52 19.61 -10.75
N ARG A 367 -7.02 18.84 -9.79
CA ARG A 367 -8.45 18.75 -9.46
C ARG A 367 -9.04 20.12 -9.17
N LEU A 368 -8.29 20.96 -8.44
CA LEU A 368 -8.67 22.31 -8.09
C LEU A 368 -8.63 23.27 -9.29
N LEU A 369 -7.65 23.10 -10.18
CA LEU A 369 -7.51 23.90 -11.38
C LEU A 369 -8.59 23.57 -12.42
N THR A 370 -8.94 22.29 -12.57
CA THR A 370 -9.88 21.75 -13.56
C THR A 370 -11.33 21.67 -13.07
N THR A 371 -11.64 22.13 -11.85
CA THR A 371 -12.98 22.00 -11.23
C THR A 371 -14.13 22.52 -12.11
N HIS A 372 -13.88 23.56 -12.92
CA HIS A 372 -14.87 24.16 -13.83
C HIS A 372 -14.53 23.94 -15.31
N ALA A 373 -13.64 23.00 -15.61
CA ALA A 373 -13.29 22.67 -16.99
C ALA A 373 -14.48 22.00 -17.70
N PRO A 374 -14.74 22.34 -18.98
CA PRO A 374 -15.74 21.63 -19.76
C PRO A 374 -15.31 20.17 -19.95
N LYS A 375 -16.24 19.25 -19.73
CA LYS A 375 -16.01 17.83 -19.98
C LYS A 375 -16.19 17.57 -21.46
N THR A 376 -15.18 17.02 -22.11
CA THR A 376 -15.22 16.73 -23.54
C THR A 376 -14.92 15.24 -23.72
N PRO A 377 -15.92 14.39 -24.03
CA PRO A 377 -15.68 12.97 -24.22
C PRO A 377 -14.78 12.75 -25.44
N CYS A 378 -13.80 11.86 -25.31
CA CYS A 378 -12.90 11.54 -26.40
C CYS A 378 -13.55 10.52 -27.33
N GLY A 379 -14.10 10.98 -28.45
CA GLY A 379 -14.62 10.11 -29.51
C GLY A 379 -16.07 10.39 -29.91
N SER A 380 -16.36 11.61 -30.37
CA SER A 380 -17.53 11.88 -31.20
C SER A 380 -17.19 11.73 -32.68
#